data_AF-A0A348UUJ3-F1
#
_entry.id   AF-A0A348UUJ3-F1
#
_cell.length_a   1.000
_cell.length_b   1.000
_cell.length_c   1.000
_cell.angle_alpha   90.00
_cell.angle_beta   90.00
_cell.angle_gamma   90.00
#
_symmetry.space_group_name_H-M   'P 1'
#
loop_
_entity.id
_entity.type
_entity.pdbx_description
1 polymer ?
#
loop_
_entity_poly.entity_id
_entity_poly.type
_entity_poly.pdbx_seq_one_letter_code
_entity_poly.pdbx_strand_id
1 'polypeptide(L)' 'MEALLRWDNHVLGSVSPVEFIPIAEACGLIIPIGEGVLRTACTQVCRWIKSGL' A
#
# COMPACT_ATOMS: atom_id res chain seq x y z
N MET A 1 -7.11 4.81 12.73
CA MET A 1 -7.06 4.91 11.26
C MET A 1 -6.05 3.89 10.76
N GLU A 2 -6.42 3.09 9.77
CA GLU A 2 -5.57 2.03 9.23
C GLU A 2 -5.32 2.29 7.73
N ALA A 3 -4.13 1.97 7.25
CA ALA A 3 -3.77 2.05 5.84
C ALA A 3 -3.76 0.64 5.23
N LEU A 4 -4.60 0.42 4.22
CA LEU A 4 -4.73 -0.87 3.54
C LEU A 4 -4.19 -0.78 2.13
N LEU A 5 -3.26 -1.68 1.78
CA LEU A 5 -2.72 -1.78 0.43
C LEU A 5 -3.75 -2.43 -0.51
N ARG A 6 -3.90 -1.85 -1.70
CA ARG A 6 -4.74 -2.38 -2.78
C ARG A 6 -3.92 -2.42 -4.07
N TRP A 7 -4.11 -3.49 -4.84
CA TRP A 7 -3.46 -3.62 -6.14
C TRP A 7 -4.51 -3.74 -7.24
N ASP A 8 -4.64 -2.68 -8.04
CA ASP A 8 -5.48 -2.67 -9.23
C ASP A 8 -4.58 -2.85 -10.47
N ASN A 9 -4.72 -4.00 -11.12
CA ASN A 9 -3.99 -4.38 -12.31
C ASN A 9 -4.90 -4.26 -13.54
N HIS A 10 -4.36 -3.78 -14.66
CA HIS A 10 -5.14 -3.57 -15.88
C HIS A 10 -5.74 -4.86 -16.47
N VAL A 11 -5.06 -5.99 -16.30
CA VAL A 11 -5.48 -7.29 -16.85
C VAL A 11 -6.18 -8.14 -15.79
N LEU A 12 -5.62 -8.19 -14.58
CA LEU A 12 -6.12 -9.04 -13.49
C LEU A 12 -7.25 -8.39 -12.68
N GLY A 13 -7.50 -7.09 -12.87
CA GLY A 13 -8.43 -6.34 -12.03
C GLY A 13 -7.87 -6.13 -10.62
N SER A 14 -8.75 -6.14 -9.61
CA SER A 14 -8.34 -5.99 -8.21
C SER A 14 -7.76 -7.30 -7.69
N VAL A 15 -6.46 -7.30 -7.37
CA VAL A 15 -5.73 -8.48 -6.90
C VAL A 15 -5.76 -8.52 -5.37
N SER A 16 -6.12 -9.67 -4.80
CA SER A 16 -6.21 -9.81 -3.35
C SER A 16 -4.82 -9.75 -2.71
N PRO A 17 -4.65 -9.08 -1.55
CA PRO A 17 -3.42 -9.11 -0.77
C PRO A 17 -2.92 -10.52 -0.45
N VAL A 18 -3.82 -11.47 -0.25
CA VAL A 18 -3.47 -12.88 0.01
C VAL A 18 -2.74 -13.51 -1.18
N GLU A 19 -3.00 -13.04 -2.40
CA GLU A 19 -2.36 -13.56 -3.61
C GLU A 19 -0.97 -12.95 -3.82
N PHE A 20 -0.79 -11.65 -3.59
CA PHE A 20 0.46 -10.97 -3.95
C PHE A 20 1.45 -10.79 -2.80
N ILE A 21 1.01 -10.75 -1.54
CA ILE A 21 1.92 -10.57 -0.39
C ILE A 21 2.95 -11.71 -0.32
N PRO A 22 2.58 -13.01 -0.43
CA PRO A 22 3.57 -14.09 -0.38
C PRO A 22 4.61 -13.99 -1.50
N ILE A 23 4.19 -13.54 -2.68
CA ILE A 23 5.09 -13.33 -3.83
C ILE A 23 6.04 -12.17 -3.54
N ALA A 24 5.52 -11.06 -3.01
CA ALA A 24 6.33 -9.90 -2.65
C ALA A 24 7.36 -10.24 -1.55
N GLU A 25 6.99 -11.07 -0.57
CA GLU A 25 7.91 -11.56 0.46
C GLU A 25 9.00 -12.47 -0.13
N ALA A 26 8.60 -13.46 -0.95
CA ALA A 26 9.54 -14.39 -1.58
C ALA A 26 10.53 -13.68 -2.52
N CYS A 27 10.11 -12.61 -3.19
CA CYS A 27 10.96 -11.80 -4.06
C CYS A 27 11.70 -10.68 -3.33
N GLY A 28 11.52 -10.50 -2.01
CA GLY A 28 12.08 -9.39 -1.24
C GLY A 28 11.48 -8.01 -1.58
N LEU A 29 10.44 -7.95 -2.41
CA LEU A 29 9.72 -6.74 -2.81
C LEU A 29 8.83 -6.18 -1.70
N ILE A 30 8.51 -6.97 -0.67
CA ILE A 30 7.70 -6.50 0.46
C ILE A 30 8.33 -5.29 1.18
N ILE A 31 9.66 -5.21 1.21
CA ILE A 31 10.40 -4.11 1.85
C ILE A 31 10.22 -2.79 1.07
N PRO A 32 10.56 -2.69 -0.23
CA PRO A 32 10.36 -1.45 -0.98
C PRO A 32 8.88 -1.07 -1.13
N ILE A 33 7.97 -2.07 -1.22
CA ILE A 33 6.52 -1.80 -1.20
C ILE A 33 6.13 -1.16 0.13
N GLY A 34 6.58 -1.73 1.26
CA GLY A 34 6.31 -1.21 2.59
C GLY A 34 6.79 0.23 2.78
N GLU A 35 7.98 0.57 2.28
CA GLU A 35 8.49 1.95 2.32
C GLU A 35 7.57 2.92 1.57
N GLY A 36 7.13 2.54 0.37
CA GLY A 36 6.21 3.33 -0.44
C GLY A 36 4.85 3.53 0.24
N VAL A 37 4.32 2.48 0.88
CA VAL A 37 3.07 2.52 1.65
C VAL A 37 3.19 3.46 2.85
N LEU A 38 4.25 3.33 3.64
CA LEU A 38 4.48 4.19 4.82
C LEU A 38 4.59 5.67 4.43
N ARG A 39 5.37 5.97 3.38
CA ARG A 39 5.52 7.34 2.87
C ARG A 39 4.18 7.93 2.43
N THR A 40 3.38 7.15 1.71
CA THR A 40 2.05 7.57 1.25
C THR A 40 1.10 7.78 2.41
N ALA A 41 1.06 6.86 3.38
CA ALA A 41 0.22 6.95 4.56
C ALA A 41 0.55 8.21 5.39
N CYS A 42 1.83 8.45 5.70
CA CYS A 42 2.27 9.66 6.40
C CYS A 42 1.90 10.94 5.64
N THR A 43 2.10 10.95 4.32
CA THR A 43 1.74 12.09 3.47
C THR A 43 0.24 12.36 3.52
N GLN A 44 -0.58 11.31 3.46
CA GLN A 44 -2.04 11.42 3.52
C GLN A 44 -2.52 11.92 4.88
N VAL A 45 -1.94 11.43 5.98
CA VAL A 45 -2.24 11.91 7.33
C VAL A 45 -1.90 13.39 7.49
N CYS A 46 -0.72 13.81 7.03
CA CYS A 46 -0.34 15.23 7.04
C CYS A 46 -1.32 16.10 6.25
N ARG A 47 -1.84 15.61 5.12
CA ARG A 47 -2.87 16.35 4.34
C ARG A 47 -4.17 16.46 5.10
N TRP A 48 -4.61 15.40 5.76
CA TRP A 48 -5.82 15.44 6.58
C TRP A 48 -5.72 16.42 7.74
N ILE A 49 -4.61 16.39 8.49
CA ILE A 49 -4.35 17.35 9.57
C ILE A 49 -4.40 18.79 9.04
N LYS A 50 -3.81 19.05 7.86
CA LYS A 50 -3.87 20.37 7.22
C LYS A 50 -5.27 20.77 6.77
N SER A 51 -6.14 19.82 6.43
CA SER A 51 -7.53 20.08 6.06
C SER A 51 -8.48 20.18 7.27
N GLY A 52 -7.97 20.15 8.49
CA GLY A 52 -8.77 20.27 9.71
C GLY A 52 -9.33 18.95 10.24
N LEU A 53 -8.70 17.82 9.89
CA LEU A 53 -8.83 16.59 10.67
C LEU A 53 -8.14 16.76 12.03
#